data_AF-C0W5S7-F1
#
_entry.id   AF-C0W5S7-F1
#
_cell.length_a   1.000
_cell.length_b   1.000
_cell.length_c   1.000
_cell.angle_alpha   90.00
_cell.angle_beta   90.00
_cell.angle_gamma   90.00
#
_symmetry.space_group_name_H-M   'P 1'
#
loop_
_entity.id
_entity.type
_entity.pdbx_description
1 polymer ?
#
loop_
_entity_poly.entity_id
_entity_poly.type
_entity_poly.pdbx_seq_one_letter_code
_entity_poly.pdbx_strand_id
1 'polypeptide(L)' 'MNVDETTKRKLLAEVKKATQDAAELRAQADAASARRREAVQAAMDAGIPRQEIADAIGAHRNVIYQILKR' A
#
# COMPACT_ATOMS: atom_id res chain seq x y z
N MET A 1 12.31 -35.06 -12.64
CA MET A 1 11.19 -35.48 -11.75
C MET A 1 9.94 -34.79 -12.28
N ASN A 2 8.99 -35.53 -12.87
CA ASN A 2 7.73 -34.95 -13.34
C ASN A 2 6.77 -34.84 -12.16
N VAL A 3 6.19 -33.65 -11.97
CA VAL A 3 5.12 -33.42 -10.99
C VAL A 3 3.87 -34.14 -11.49
N ASP A 4 3.25 -34.96 -10.65
CA ASP A 4 2.01 -35.63 -11.01
C ASP A 4 0.86 -34.62 -11.19
N GLU A 5 -0.17 -35.03 -11.94
CA GLU A 5 -1.27 -34.15 -12.31
C GLU A 5 -2.05 -33.60 -11.10
N THR A 6 -2.13 -34.35 -10.00
CA THR A 6 -2.81 -33.89 -8.77
C THR A 6 -1.99 -32.79 -8.10
N THR A 7 -0.69 -33.00 -7.95
CA THR A 7 0.22 -32.01 -7.37
C THR A 7 0.28 -30.75 -8.23
N LYS A 8 0.33 -30.90 -9.56
CA LYS A 8 0.29 -29.77 -10.50
C LYS A 8 -0.97 -28.93 -10.33
N ARG A 9 -2.15 -29.56 -10.25
CA ARG A 9 -3.43 -28.85 -10.05
C ARG A 9 -3.47 -28.09 -8.73
N LYS A 10 -2.98 -28.70 -7.64
CA LYS A 10 -2.90 -28.03 -6.33
C LYS A 10 -2.01 -26.79 -6.38
N LEU A 11 -0.82 -26.90 -6.96
CA LEU A 11 0.11 -25.77 -7.09
C LEU A 11 -0.50 -24.63 -7.92
N LEU A 12 -1.16 -24.95 -9.05
CA LEU A 12 -1.83 -23.93 -9.87
C LEU A 12 -3.01 -23.27 -9.14
N ALA A 13 -3.76 -24.02 -8.32
CA ALA A 13 -4.82 -23.46 -7.49
C ALA A 13 -4.27 -22.49 -6.44
N GLU A 14 -3.15 -22.83 -5.79
CA GLU A 14 -2.49 -21.94 -4.83
C GLU A 14 -1.96 -20.67 -5.51
N VAL A 15 -1.36 -20.77 -6.70
CA VAL A 15 -0.94 -19.59 -7.48
C VAL A 15 -2.14 -18.69 -7.79
N LYS A 16 -3.27 -19.28 -8.21
CA LYS A 16 -4.49 -18.52 -8.50
C LYS A 16 -4.99 -17.79 -7.26
N LYS A 17 -5.04 -18.48 -6.11
CA LYS A 17 -5.48 -17.92 -4.84
C LYS A 17 -4.56 -16.78 -4.38
N ALA A 18 -3.25 -17.02 -4.35
CA ALA A 18 -2.26 -16.01 -3.98
C ALA A 18 -2.34 -14.77 -4.88
N THR A 19 -2.63 -14.94 -6.18
CA THR A 19 -2.84 -13.82 -7.11
C THR A 19 -4.07 -13.00 -6.75
N GLN A 20 -5.17 -13.65 -6.37
CA GLN A 20 -6.40 -12.98 -5.94
C GLN A 20 -6.17 -12.21 -4.63
N ASP A 21 -5.55 -12.87 -3.64
CA ASP A 21 -5.21 -12.25 -2.35
C ASP A 21 -4.31 -11.01 -2.55
N ALA A 22 -3.30 -11.12 -3.43
CA ALA A 22 -2.43 -9.99 -3.76
C ALA A 22 -3.19 -8.82 -4.41
N ALA A 23 -4.17 -9.10 -5.28
CA ALA A 23 -4.99 -8.07 -5.89
C ALA A 23 -5.87 -7.34 -4.86
N GLU A 24 -6.47 -8.09 -3.92
CA GLU A 24 -7.27 -7.52 -2.83
C GLU A 24 -6.42 -6.67 -1.89
N LEU A 25 -5.28 -7.19 -1.45
CA LEU A 25 -4.34 -6.45 -0.61
C LEU A 25 -3.83 -5.18 -1.29
N ARG A 26 -3.59 -5.25 -2.60
CA ARG A 26 -3.19 -4.06 -3.38
C ARG A 26 -4.30 -3.01 -3.40
N ALA A 27 -5.55 -3.40 -3.63
CA ALA A 27 -6.68 -2.47 -3.60
C ALA A 27 -6.83 -1.80 -2.22
N GLN A 28 -6.67 -2.56 -1.14
CA GLN A 28 -6.69 -2.03 0.22
C GLN A 28 -5.52 -1.07 0.49
N ALA A 29 -4.31 -1.41 0.02
CA ALA A 29 -3.13 -0.58 0.15
C ALA A 29 -3.25 0.74 -0.64
N ASP A 30 -3.85 0.70 -1.83
CA ASP A 30 -4.12 1.88 -2.65
C ASP A 30 -5.14 2.80 -1.96
N ALA A 31 -6.23 2.25 -1.41
CA ALA A 31 -7.22 3.01 -0.64
C ALA A 31 -6.63 3.61 0.64
N ALA A 32 -5.80 2.86 1.38
CA ALA A 32 -5.09 3.37 2.55
C ALA A 32 -4.10 4.49 2.17
N SER A 33 -3.39 4.33 1.05
CA SER A 33 -2.48 5.36 0.53
C SER A 33 -3.21 6.63 0.13
N ALA A 34 -4.37 6.53 -0.52
CA ALA A 34 -5.22 7.67 -0.87
C ALA A 34 -5.69 8.44 0.37
N ARG A 35 -6.25 7.73 1.37
CA ARG A 35 -6.66 8.35 2.64
C ARG A 35 -5.51 9.04 3.36
N ARG A 36 -4.31 8.44 3.34
CA ARG A 36 -3.11 9.07 3.91
C ARG A 36 -2.74 10.36 3.19
N ARG A 37 -2.82 10.39 1.84
CA ARG A 37 -2.56 11.61 1.06
C ARG A 37 -3.56 12.71 1.41
N GLU A 38 -4.85 12.38 1.45
CA GLU A 38 -5.91 13.32 1.80
C GLU A 38 -5.70 13.92 3.18
N ALA A 39 -5.37 13.10 4.19
CA ALA A 39 -5.08 13.58 5.54
C ALA A 39 -3.86 14.51 5.60
N VAL A 40 -2.78 14.16 4.89
CA VAL A 40 -1.58 15.01 4.80
C VAL A 40 -1.89 16.33 4.09
N GLN A 41 -2.66 16.30 3.01
CA GLN A 41 -3.06 17.50 2.28
C GLN A 41 -3.94 18.40 3.16
N ALA A 42 -4.94 17.85 3.85
CA ALA A 42 -5.80 18.60 4.75
C ALA A 42 -5.02 19.26 5.90
N ALA A 43 -4.02 18.57 6.47
CA ALA A 43 -3.14 19.15 7.47
C ALA A 43 -2.32 20.34 6.91
N MET A 44 -1.83 20.21 5.68
CA MET A 44 -1.13 21.31 5.01
C MET A 44 -2.05 22.49 4.67
N ASP A 45 -3.28 22.22 4.24
CA ASP A 45 -4.28 23.26 3.95
C ASP A 45 -4.72 24.00 5.21
N ALA A 46 -4.71 23.32 6.36
CA ALA A 46 -4.89 23.93 7.69
C ALA A 46 -3.66 24.73 8.17
N GLY A 47 -2.58 24.77 7.39
CA GLY A 47 -1.36 25.52 7.71
C GLY A 47 -0.39 24.81 8.64
N ILE A 48 -0.59 23.51 8.94
CA ILE A 48 0.31 22.76 9.81
C ILE A 48 1.68 22.61 9.13
N PRO A 49 2.79 22.94 9.82
CA PRO A 49 4.12 22.78 9.27
C PRO A 49 4.43 21.34 8.88
N ARG A 50 5.04 21.16 7.70
CA ARG A 50 5.41 19.83 7.18
C ARG A 50 6.31 19.02 8.13
N GLN A 51 7.09 19.70 8.96
CA GLN A 51 7.92 19.04 9.97
C GLN A 51 7.05 18.36 11.04
N GLU A 52 6.06 19.07 11.58
CA GLU A 52 5.12 18.52 12.57
C GLU A 52 4.29 17.36 12.02
N ILE A 53 3.85 17.46 10.75
CA ILE A 53 3.15 16.34 10.08
C ILE A 53 4.06 15.12 9.97
N ALA A 54 5.34 15.33 9.61
CA ALA A 54 6.31 14.26 9.47
C ALA A 54 6.63 13.60 10.82
N ASP A 55 6.78 14.40 11.87
CA ASP A 55 7.00 13.93 13.23
C ASP A 55 5.79 13.11 13.72
N ALA A 56 4.57 13.56 13.44
CA ALA A 56 3.33 12.86 13.80
C ALA A 56 3.19 11.47 13.15
N ILE A 57 3.73 11.28 11.95
CA ILE A 57 3.71 9.99 11.24
C ILE A 57 5.02 9.20 11.40
N GLY A 58 5.96 9.67 12.24
CA GLY A 58 7.24 9.01 12.49
C GLY A 58 8.14 8.92 11.25
N ALA A 59 8.08 9.91 10.37
CA ALA A 59 8.81 9.91 9.10
C ALA A 59 9.72 11.14 8.97
N HIS A 60 10.68 11.04 8.04
CA HIS A 60 11.48 12.20 7.66
C HIS A 60 10.63 13.21 6.88
N ARG A 61 10.86 14.52 7.05
CA ARG A 61 10.11 15.61 6.38
C ARG A 61 9.97 15.43 4.86
N ASN A 62 11.00 14.88 4.21
CA ASN A 62 10.97 14.63 2.76
C ASN A 62 9.89 13.62 2.32
N VAL A 63 9.45 12.74 3.23
CA VAL A 63 8.39 11.76 2.96
C VAL A 63 7.08 12.46 2.63
N ILE A 64 6.84 13.67 3.14
CA ILE A 64 5.64 14.45 2.82
C ILE A 64 5.53 14.71 1.31
N TYR A 65 6.63 15.03 0.64
CA TYR A 65 6.64 15.23 -0.82
C TYR A 65 6.38 13.92 -1.58
N GLN A 66 6.88 12.80 -1.08
CA GLN A 66 6.68 11.49 -1.69
C GLN A 66 5.23 11.02 -1.53
N ILE A 67 4.61 11.32 -0.39
CA ILE A 67 3.19 11.03 -0.14
C ILE A 67 2.34 11.77 -1.17
N LEU A 68 2.57 13.06 -1.40
CA LEU A 68 1.75 13.88 -2.30
C LEU A 68 1.96 13.64 -3.81
N LYS A 69 3.08 13.02 -4.22
CA LYS A 69 3.41 12.84 -5.65
C LYS A 69 2.59 11.73 -6.35
N ARG A 70 1.92 10.86 -5.59
CA ARG A 70 1.23 9.68 -6.12
C ARG A 70 -0.20 9.94 -6.55
#